data_AF-A0A973L000-F1
#
_entry.id   AF-A0A973L000-F1
#
_cell.length_a   1.000
_cell.length_b   1.000
_cell.length_c   1.000
_cell.angle_alpha   90.00
_cell.angle_beta   90.00
_cell.angle_gamma   90.00
#
_symmetry.space_group_name_H-M   'P 1'
#
loop_
_entity.id
_entity.type
_entity.pdbx_description
1 polymer ?
#
loop_
_entity_poly.entity_id
_entity_poly.type
_entity_poly.pdbx_seq_one_letter_code
_entity_poly.pdbx_strand_id
1 'polypeptide(L)'
;MAVPLPTAETRWRCTLCGNLTRFDVTRSTKAVEYVHLDLGGEPRIEEREVVSETIESVRCRWCNAVDQIELVDRPGASASA
;
A
#
# COMPACT_ATOMS: atom_id res chain seq x y z
N MET A 1 -14.69 -4.05 4.06
CA MET A 1 -13.71 -4.90 4.78
C MET A 1 -12.33 -4.39 4.40
N ALA A 2 -11.45 -4.14 5.38
CA ALA A 2 -10.09 -3.70 5.08
C ALA A 2 -9.35 -4.83 4.35
N VAL A 3 -8.71 -4.51 3.23
CA VAL A 3 -7.89 -5.49 2.51
C VAL A 3 -6.61 -5.74 3.33
N PRO A 4 -6.31 -6.99 3.73
CA PRO A 4 -5.15 -7.27 4.56
C PRO A 4 -3.86 -6.90 3.82
N LEU A 5 -2.97 -6.18 4.51
CA LEU A 5 -1.72 -5.66 3.96
C LEU A 5 -0.60 -6.71 4.05
N PRO A 6 0.29 -6.78 3.05
CA PRO A 6 1.45 -7.64 3.11
C PRO A 6 2.42 -7.12 4.17
N THR A 7 3.03 -8.05 4.87
CA THR A 7 4.08 -7.83 5.86
C THR A 7 5.45 -8.13 5.24
N ALA A 8 6.52 -8.10 6.05
CA ALA A 8 7.82 -8.57 5.61
C ALA A 8 7.78 -10.04 5.13
N GLU A 9 6.89 -10.84 5.72
CA GLU A 9 6.79 -12.29 5.57
C GLU A 9 5.68 -12.74 4.63
N THR A 10 4.75 -11.85 4.27
CA THR A 10 3.60 -12.17 3.42
C THR A 10 3.59 -11.33 2.15
N ARG A 11 2.84 -11.77 1.14
CA ARG A 11 2.62 -11.06 -0.12
C ARG A 11 1.20 -11.27 -0.61
N TRP A 12 0.72 -10.36 -1.46
CA TRP A 12 -0.56 -10.56 -2.13
C TRP A 12 -0.49 -11.61 -3.23
N ARG A 13 -1.56 -12.39 -3.35
CA ARG A 13 -1.84 -13.26 -4.48
C ARG A 13 -3.25 -12.99 -5.01
N CYS A 14 -3.38 -12.82 -6.32
CA CYS A 14 -4.67 -12.86 -6.96
C CYS A 14 -5.10 -14.33 -7.17
N THR A 15 -6.16 -14.77 -6.50
CA THR A 15 -6.68 -16.15 -6.60
C THR A 15 -7.28 -16.43 -7.98
N LEU A 16 -7.70 -15.40 -8.73
CA LEU A 16 -8.32 -15.54 -10.05
C LEU A 16 -7.30 -15.83 -11.17
N CYS A 17 -6.19 -15.08 -11.23
CA CYS A 17 -5.21 -15.18 -12.32
C CYS A 17 -3.80 -15.59 -11.89
N GLY A 18 -3.55 -15.73 -10.59
CA GLY A 18 -2.24 -16.12 -10.05
C GLY A 18 -1.20 -15.00 -9.99
N ASN A 19 -1.55 -13.75 -10.30
CA ASN A 19 -0.63 -12.62 -10.18
C ASN A 19 -0.17 -12.41 -8.73
N LEU A 20 1.12 -12.12 -8.57
CA LEU A 20 1.80 -11.98 -7.27
C LEU A 20 2.60 -10.67 -7.15
N THR A 21 2.66 -9.86 -8.21
CA THR A 21 3.68 -8.81 -8.32
C THR A 21 3.14 -7.43 -8.66
N ARG A 22 1.90 -7.31 -9.18
CA ARG A 22 1.35 -6.03 -9.65
C ARG A 22 -0.08 -5.78 -9.17
N PHE A 23 -0.25 -4.85 -8.25
CA PHE A 23 -1.55 -4.46 -7.71
C PHE A 23 -1.67 -2.94 -7.68
N ASP A 24 -2.82 -2.40 -8.05
CA ASP A 24 -3.15 -1.00 -7.80
C ASP A 24 -3.74 -0.91 -6.39
N VAL A 25 -3.22 0.02 -5.58
CA VAL A 25 -3.62 0.21 -4.18
C VAL A 25 -4.16 1.61 -4.02
N THR A 26 -5.43 1.72 -3.64
CA THR A 26 -6.03 3.02 -3.28
C THR A 26 -5.94 3.19 -1.78
N ARG A 27 -5.43 4.35 -1.33
CA ARG A 27 -5.29 4.68 0.08
C ARG A 27 -5.72 6.11 0.38
N SER A 28 -6.30 6.29 1.56
CA SER A 28 -6.60 7.58 2.16
C SER A 28 -5.58 7.85 3.27
N THR A 29 -4.85 8.96 3.16
CA THR A 29 -3.81 9.37 4.11
C THR A 29 -4.19 10.71 4.73
N LYS A 30 -4.20 10.78 6.06
CA LYS A 30 -4.30 12.03 6.83
C LYS A 30 -2.92 12.38 7.34
N ALA A 31 -2.43 13.58 7.01
CA ALA A 31 -1.11 14.06 7.42
C ALA A 31 -1.16 15.53 7.84
N VAL A 32 -0.21 15.91 8.71
CA VAL A 32 0.12 17.29 9.05
C VAL A 32 1.45 17.61 8.38
N GLU A 33 1.53 18.75 7.69
CA GLU A 33 2.73 19.15 6.96
C GLU A 33 3.15 20.56 7.36
N TYR A 34 4.43 20.72 7.69
CA TYR A 34 5.05 22.03 7.83
C TYR A 34 5.45 22.53 6.44
N VAL A 35 4.65 23.45 5.89
CA VAL A 35 4.87 24.01 4.56
C VAL A 35 5.55 25.37 4.71
N HIS A 36 6.77 25.48 4.18
CA HIS A 36 7.51 26.71 4.05
C HIS A 36 7.28 27.28 2.64
N LEU A 37 6.81 28.52 2.57
CA LEU A 37 6.77 29.30 1.34
C LEU A 37 7.99 30.21 1.29
N ASP A 38 8.73 30.20 0.20
CA ASP A 38 9.77 31.21 0.01
C ASP A 38 9.18 32.62 -0.21
N LEU A 39 10.03 33.64 -0.28
CA LEU A 39 9.58 35.02 -0.50
C LEU A 39 8.88 35.23 -1.85
N GLY A 40 9.13 34.35 -2.84
CA GLY A 40 8.46 34.34 -4.15
C GLY A 40 7.13 33.57 -4.16
N GLY A 41 6.84 32.81 -3.10
CA GLY A 41 5.64 32.02 -2.92
C GLY A 41 5.76 30.55 -3.35
N GLU A 42 6.95 30.04 -3.66
CA GLU A 42 7.13 28.63 -4.02
C GLU A 42 7.03 27.75 -2.76
N PRO A 43 6.14 26.73 -2.72
CA PRO A 43 5.96 25.89 -1.54
C PRO A 43 6.99 24.75 -1.46
N ARG A 44 7.48 24.51 -0.25
CA ARG A 44 8.26 23.32 0.12
C ARG A 44 7.73 22.72 1.42
N ILE A 45 7.54 21.41 1.44
CA ILE A 45 7.25 20.66 2.68
C ILE A 45 8.59 20.40 3.38
N GLU A 46 8.77 20.93 4.59
CA GLU A 46 9.97 20.73 5.40
C GLU A 46 9.82 19.54 6.36
N GLU A 47 8.62 19.35 6.90
CA GLU A 47 8.28 18.22 7.77
C GLU A 47 6.91 17.66 7.41
N ARG A 48 6.75 16.35 7.52
CA ARG A 48 5.48 15.64 7.29
C ARG A 48 5.26 14.58 8.35
N GLU A 49 4.16 14.70 9.07
CA GLU A 49 3.68 13.71 10.03
C GLU A 49 2.44 13.02 9.47
N VAL A 50 2.48 11.70 9.30
CA VAL A 50 1.30 10.92 8.90
C VAL A 50 0.52 10.53 10.16
N VAL A 51 -0.66 11.10 10.31
CA VAL A 51 -1.56 10.88 11.46
C VAL A 51 -2.31 9.56 11.33
N SER A 52 -2.76 9.23 10.13
CA SER A 52 -3.44 7.96 9.85
C SER A 52 -3.37 7.60 8.39
N GLU A 53 -3.33 6.31 8.10
CA GLU A 53 -3.39 5.78 6.74
C GLU A 53 -4.36 4.59 6.69
N THR A 54 -5.24 4.61 5.69
CA THR A 54 -6.24 3.57 5.47
C THR A 54 -6.16 3.09 4.03
N ILE A 55 -6.06 1.77 3.83
CA ILE A 55 -6.17 1.16 2.50
C ILE A 55 -7.63 0.93 2.17
N GLU A 56 -8.08 1.51 1.08
CA GLU A 56 -9.48 1.49 0.65
C GLU A 56 -9.76 0.30 -0.26
N SER A 57 -8.84 0.02 -1.20
CA SER A 57 -8.98 -1.13 -2.09
C SER A 57 -7.64 -1.56 -2.65
N VAL A 58 -7.58 -2.83 -3.05
CA VAL A 58 -6.47 -3.40 -3.80
C VAL A 58 -7.07 -4.07 -5.03
N ARG A 59 -6.47 -3.84 -6.19
CA ARG A 59 -6.94 -4.33 -7.48
C ARG A 59 -5.81 -5.04 -8.18
N CYS A 60 -6.05 -6.27 -8.64
CA CYS A 60 -5.10 -6.97 -9.50
C CYS A 60 -4.96 -6.20 -10.82
N ARG A 61 -3.76 -5.67 -11.10
CA ARG A 61 -3.55 -4.87 -12.31
C ARG A 61 -3.59 -5.68 -13.60
N TRP A 62 -3.54 -7.02 -13.49
CA TRP A 62 -3.56 -7.92 -14.64
C TRP A 62 -4.97 -8.29 -15.10
N CYS A 63 -5.85 -8.68 -14.17
CA CYS A 63 -7.20 -9.14 -14.48
C CYS A 63 -8.31 -8.24 -13.92
N ASN A 64 -7.95 -7.14 -13.26
CA ASN A 64 -8.87 -6.15 -12.71
C ASN A 64 -9.75 -6.61 -11.52
N ALA A 65 -9.51 -7.81 -10.97
CA ALA A 65 -10.22 -8.32 -9.80
C ALA A 65 -9.86 -7.54 -8.52
N VAL A 66 -10.84 -7.29 -7.65
CA VAL A 66 -10.72 -6.48 -6.42
C VAL A 66 -11.02 -7.24 -5.14
N ASP A 67 -11.72 -8.35 -5.25
CA ASP A 67 -12.22 -9.20 -4.17
C ASP A 67 -11.55 -10.59 -4.14
N GLN A 68 -10.62 -10.82 -5.07
CA GLN A 68 -9.91 -12.10 -5.26
C GLN A 68 -8.44 -11.98 -4.86
N ILE A 69 -8.16 -11.27 -3.78
CA ILE A 69 -6.80 -10.98 -3.32
C ILE A 69 -6.63 -11.50 -1.90
N GLU A 70 -5.68 -12.41 -1.73
CA GLU A 70 -5.32 -13.02 -0.44
C GLU A 70 -3.88 -12.71 -0.07
N LEU A 71 -3.54 -12.92 1.20
CA LEU A 71 -2.15 -12.98 1.65
C LEU A 71 -1.65 -14.41 1.62
N VAL A 72 -0.46 -14.59 1.09
CA VAL A 72 0.30 -15.85 1.13
C VAL A 72 1.70 -15.57 1.64
N ASP A 73 2.39 -16.60 2.13
CA ASP A 73 3.77 -16.45 2.60
C ASP A 73 4.72 -16.06 1.45
N ARG A 74 5.73 -15.27 1.82
CA ARG A 74 6.90 -15.06 0.96
C ARG A 74 7.78 -16.31 0.99
N PRO A 75 8.40 -16.65 -0.15
CA PRO A 75 9.47 -17.64 -0.15
C PRO A 75 10.53 -17.27 0.88
N GLY A 76 10.88 -18.19 1.78
CA GLY A 76 11.88 -17.99 2.83
C GLY A 76 11.36 -17.46 4.17
N ALA A 77 10.08 -17.09 4.30
CA ALA A 77 9.51 -16.61 5.57
C ALA A 77 9.54 -17.68 6.68
N SER A 78 9.37 -18.96 6.32
CA SER A 78 9.35 -20.08 7.28
C SER A 78 10.74 -20.66 7.63
N ALA A 79 11.84 -20.09 7.11
CA ALA A 79 13.18 -20.68 7.26
C ALA A 79 13.90 -20.32 8.58
N SER A 80 13.21 -19.71 9.55
CA SER A 80 13.74 -19.45 10.90
C SER A 80 13.13 -20.45 11.89
N ALA A 81 13.67 -21.66 11.93
CA ALA A 81 13.40 -22.67 12.95
C ALA A 81 14.72 -23.22 13.49
#